data_AF-A0A661G762-F1
#
_entry.id   AF-A0A661G762-F1
#
_cell.length_a   1.000
_cell.length_b   1.000
_cell.length_c   1.000
_cell.angle_alpha   90.00
_cell.angle_beta   90.00
_cell.angle_gamma   90.00
#
_symmetry.space_group_name_H-M   'P 1'
#
loop_
_entity.id
_entity.type
_entity.pdbx_description
1 polymer ?
#
loop_
_entity_poly.entity_id
_entity_poly.type
_entity_poly.pdbx_seq_one_letter_code
_entity_poly.pdbx_strand_id
1 'polypeptide(L)'
;MGWPHVVTRHMAMSQPATARKAGVWATVWNLFFVPAPYLVGIMAILILPGLEDPEMAIFQVADKLLPAAVTGLVMAAIMAAIMSTADSLLLQTGSIASRDLYERFINPNASEKQMVFVSRGLVLAIAVIGYAVALVEPPSVFSIVIFATSVLGSAFLPAYVCAVWWSRANTPGALASIVVGASVAFFWEYAGMVESTQMAPMLTGVVSSSVTMFVVSLATQKISPVPAYIQDAMQVTTTVGPIPKRFLTATEFGLTQEASAIDKALGGRAHDG
;
A
#
# COMPACT_ATOMS: atom_id res chain seq x y z
N MET A 1 -6.06 1.05 -4.63
CA MET A 1 -5.83 1.76 -5.91
C MET A 1 -4.98 3.03 -5.78
N GLY A 2 -4.89 3.70 -4.61
CA GLY A 2 -4.00 4.86 -4.41
C GLY A 2 -2.63 4.56 -3.78
N TRP A 3 -2.31 3.29 -3.52
CA TRP A 3 -1.07 2.90 -2.84
C TRP A 3 -0.01 2.50 -3.87
N PRO A 4 1.13 3.23 -3.97
CA PRO A 4 2.11 3.02 -5.05
C PRO A 4 2.61 1.57 -5.15
N HIS A 5 2.78 0.90 -4.02
CA HIS A 5 3.27 -0.47 -3.95
C HIS A 5 2.30 -1.53 -4.50
N VAL A 6 0.99 -1.24 -4.52
CA VAL A 6 -0.03 -2.13 -5.11
C VAL A 6 -0.11 -1.89 -6.61
N VAL A 7 -0.01 -0.63 -7.04
CA VAL A 7 -0.12 -0.23 -8.44
C VAL A 7 1.03 -0.80 -9.27
N THR A 8 2.27 -0.75 -8.77
CA THR A 8 3.44 -1.31 -9.48
C THR A 8 3.31 -2.81 -9.74
N ARG A 9 2.70 -3.57 -8.80
CA ARG A 9 2.42 -5.00 -8.99
C ARG A 9 1.36 -5.25 -10.07
N HIS A 10 0.33 -4.42 -10.14
CA HIS A 10 -0.67 -4.52 -11.22
C HIS A 10 -0.10 -4.12 -12.59
N MET A 11 0.80 -3.13 -12.64
CA MET A 11 1.45 -2.68 -13.87
C MET A 11 2.48 -3.69 -14.41
N ALA A 12 3.03 -4.56 -13.55
CA ALA A 12 3.95 -5.63 -13.97
C ALA A 12 3.23 -6.84 -14.60
N MET A 13 1.88 -6.87 -14.60
CA MET A 13 1.12 -7.98 -15.17
C MET A 13 1.02 -7.87 -16.69
N SER A 14 1.32 -8.97 -17.39
CA SER A 14 1.46 -9.00 -18.85
C SER A 14 0.17 -8.68 -19.62
N GLN A 15 -1.00 -8.83 -19.01
CA GLN A 15 -2.30 -8.63 -19.66
C GLN A 15 -3.33 -7.94 -18.74
N PRO A 16 -4.13 -7.00 -19.27
CA PRO A 16 -5.19 -6.32 -18.50
C PRO A 16 -6.26 -7.27 -17.93
N ALA A 17 -6.57 -8.36 -18.65
CA ALA A 17 -7.54 -9.37 -18.19
C ALA A 17 -7.02 -10.11 -16.94
N THR A 18 -5.73 -10.44 -16.90
CA THR A 18 -5.07 -11.06 -15.75
C THR A 18 -5.06 -10.12 -14.55
N ALA A 19 -4.78 -8.83 -14.76
CA ALA A 19 -4.84 -7.83 -13.70
C ALA A 19 -6.24 -7.72 -13.07
N ARG A 20 -7.30 -7.78 -13.89
CA ARG A 20 -8.69 -7.76 -13.39
C ARG A 20 -9.05 -9.05 -12.65
N LYS A 21 -8.71 -10.22 -13.20
CA LYS A 21 -8.95 -11.51 -12.52
C LYS A 21 -8.17 -11.58 -11.20
N ALA A 22 -6.92 -11.13 -11.18
CA ALA A 22 -6.12 -11.05 -9.96
C ALA A 22 -6.74 -10.10 -8.93
N GLY A 23 -7.27 -8.94 -9.36
CA GLY A 23 -7.98 -8.02 -8.47
C GLY A 23 -9.24 -8.63 -7.86
N VAL A 24 -10.03 -9.38 -8.63
CA VAL A 24 -11.21 -10.10 -8.12
C VAL A 24 -10.80 -11.18 -7.12
N TRP A 25 -9.79 -12.00 -7.46
CA TRP A 25 -9.27 -13.02 -6.56
C TRP A 25 -8.73 -12.43 -5.26
N ALA A 26 -7.96 -11.35 -5.33
CA ALA A 26 -7.47 -10.64 -4.16
C ALA A 26 -8.62 -10.11 -3.29
N THR A 27 -9.68 -9.57 -3.90
CA THR A 27 -10.86 -9.05 -3.19
C THR A 27 -11.63 -10.17 -2.49
N VAL A 28 -11.83 -11.30 -3.17
CA VAL A 28 -12.49 -12.48 -2.59
C VAL A 28 -11.68 -13.01 -1.41
N TRP A 29 -10.36 -13.17 -1.57
CA TRP A 29 -9.50 -13.64 -0.49
C TRP A 29 -9.49 -12.67 0.70
N ASN A 30 -9.45 -11.36 0.43
CA ASN A 30 -9.54 -10.33 1.46
C ASN A 30 -10.86 -10.39 2.23
N LEU A 31 -11.98 -10.64 1.53
CA LEU A 31 -13.29 -10.79 2.16
C LEU A 31 -13.35 -11.99 3.13
N PHE A 32 -12.63 -13.07 2.86
CA PHE A 32 -12.55 -14.22 3.75
C PHE A 32 -11.57 -14.01 4.92
N PHE A 33 -10.40 -13.40 4.68
CA PHE A 33 -9.34 -13.30 5.69
C PHE A 33 -9.48 -12.11 6.63
N VAL A 34 -9.99 -10.97 6.16
CA VAL A 34 -10.11 -9.76 6.98
C VAL A 34 -11.05 -9.93 8.18
N PRO A 35 -12.22 -10.58 8.06
CA PRO A 35 -13.11 -10.78 9.21
C PRO A 35 -12.53 -11.67 10.32
N ALA A 36 -11.62 -12.60 9.99
CA ALA A 36 -11.09 -13.58 10.93
C ALA A 36 -10.44 -12.95 12.19
N PRO A 37 -9.47 -12.02 12.08
CA PRO A 37 -8.90 -11.35 13.25
C PRO A 37 -9.92 -10.51 14.03
N TYR A 38 -10.94 -9.92 13.38
CA TYR A 38 -12.00 -9.20 14.10
C TYR A 38 -12.85 -10.15 14.96
N LEU A 39 -13.20 -11.33 14.45
CA LEU A 39 -13.93 -12.34 15.21
C LEU A 39 -13.11 -12.82 16.41
N VAL A 40 -11.81 -13.07 16.21
CA VAL A 40 -10.89 -13.45 17.31
C VAL A 40 -10.83 -12.33 18.35
N GLY A 41 -10.74 -11.07 17.94
CA GLY A 41 -10.76 -9.92 18.85
C GLY A 41 -12.03 -9.81 19.67
N ILE A 42 -13.21 -10.00 19.05
CA ILE A 42 -14.50 -10.00 19.76
C ILE A 42 -14.57 -11.15 20.78
N MET A 43 -14.11 -12.34 20.40
CA MET A 43 -14.05 -13.48 21.32
C MET A 43 -13.05 -13.24 22.47
N ALA A 44 -11.94 -12.56 22.20
CA ALA A 44 -10.95 -12.21 23.22
C ALA A 44 -11.54 -11.36 24.35
N ILE A 45 -12.40 -10.40 24.02
CA ILE A 45 -13.07 -9.53 25.00
C ILE A 45 -13.90 -10.37 26.01
N LEU A 46 -14.54 -11.45 25.54
CA LEU A 46 -15.36 -12.32 26.39
C LEU A 46 -14.51 -13.28 27.25
N ILE A 47 -13.38 -13.75 26.71
CA ILE A 47 -12.54 -14.79 27.33
C ILE A 47 -11.48 -14.19 28.28
N LEU A 48 -11.08 -12.95 28.04
CA LEU A 48 -10.03 -12.21 28.75
C LEU A 48 -10.56 -10.85 29.25
N PRO A 49 -11.50 -10.83 30.23
CA PRO A 49 -11.93 -9.56 30.81
C PRO A 49 -10.77 -8.90 31.57
N GLY A 50 -10.44 -7.66 31.21
CA GLY A 50 -9.39 -6.87 31.88
C GLY A 50 -7.99 -6.97 31.25
N LEU A 51 -7.90 -7.28 29.96
CA LEU A 51 -6.64 -7.29 29.23
C LEU A 51 -6.00 -5.88 29.22
N GLU A 52 -4.80 -5.74 29.80
CA GLU A 52 -4.07 -4.47 29.86
C GLU A 52 -3.60 -4.02 28.48
N ASP A 53 -3.07 -4.95 27.68
CA ASP A 53 -2.60 -4.70 26.32
C ASP A 53 -3.47 -5.46 25.28
N PRO A 54 -4.33 -4.75 24.55
CA PRO A 54 -5.14 -5.32 23.47
C PRO A 54 -4.34 -6.03 22.38
N GLU A 55 -3.07 -5.67 22.16
CA GLU A 55 -2.23 -6.26 21.11
C GLU A 55 -1.79 -7.69 21.46
N MET A 56 -1.80 -8.04 22.74
CA MET A 56 -1.53 -9.41 23.21
C MET A 56 -2.73 -10.34 23.13
N ALA A 57 -3.92 -9.84 22.76
CA ALA A 57 -5.16 -10.60 22.79
C ALA A 57 -5.05 -11.93 22.02
N ILE A 58 -4.50 -11.91 20.81
CA ILE A 58 -4.39 -13.12 19.98
C ILE A 58 -3.48 -14.19 20.59
N PHE A 59 -2.40 -13.76 21.24
CA PHE A 59 -1.43 -14.63 21.89
C PHE A 59 -2.02 -15.28 23.15
N GLN A 60 -2.71 -14.48 23.98
CA GLN A 60 -3.32 -14.97 25.21
C GLN A 60 -4.55 -15.84 24.96
N VAL A 61 -5.33 -15.55 23.92
CA VAL A 61 -6.45 -16.41 23.50
C VAL A 61 -5.94 -17.76 23.01
N ALA A 62 -4.87 -17.78 22.22
CA ALA A 62 -4.25 -19.02 21.77
C ALA A 62 -3.75 -19.87 22.95
N ASP A 63 -3.08 -19.24 23.92
CA ASP A 63 -2.57 -19.94 25.11
C ASP A 63 -3.68 -20.54 25.98
N LYS A 64 -4.79 -19.82 26.17
CA LYS A 64 -5.94 -20.34 26.94
C LYS A 64 -6.71 -21.46 26.27
N LEU A 65 -6.89 -21.40 24.94
CA LEU A 65 -7.82 -22.29 24.22
C LEU A 65 -7.14 -23.50 23.58
N LEU A 66 -5.84 -23.43 23.30
CA LEU A 66 -5.13 -24.45 22.52
C LEU A 66 -4.14 -25.24 23.38
N PRO A 67 -3.87 -26.51 23.04
CA PRO A 67 -2.77 -27.26 23.64
C PRO A 67 -1.42 -26.59 23.36
N ALA A 68 -0.48 -26.66 24.32
CA ALA A 68 0.82 -25.98 24.24
C ALA A 68 1.58 -26.16 22.92
N ALA A 69 1.54 -27.36 22.33
CA ALA A 69 2.18 -27.63 21.04
C ALA A 69 1.57 -26.81 19.88
N VAL A 70 0.25 -26.64 19.89
CA VAL A 70 -0.48 -25.87 18.87
C VAL A 70 -0.32 -24.37 19.12
N THR A 71 -0.33 -23.94 20.39
CA THR A 71 -0.06 -22.54 20.76
C THR A 71 1.30 -22.10 20.23
N GLY A 72 2.36 -22.87 20.46
CA GLY A 72 3.70 -22.57 19.93
C GLY A 72 3.73 -22.46 18.40
N LEU A 73 3.00 -23.35 17.69
CA LEU A 73 2.88 -23.29 16.23
C LEU A 73 2.16 -22.03 15.75
N VAL A 74 1.07 -21.64 16.42
CA VAL A 74 0.29 -20.43 16.08
C VAL A 74 1.14 -19.17 16.33
N MET A 75 1.82 -19.09 17.47
CA MET A 75 2.71 -17.98 17.78
C MET A 75 3.84 -17.86 16.74
N ALA A 76 4.46 -18.97 16.36
CA ALA A 76 5.47 -19.00 15.31
C ALA A 76 4.91 -18.56 13.95
N ALA A 77 3.69 -18.97 13.59
CA ALA A 77 3.03 -18.57 12.35
C ALA A 77 2.74 -17.06 12.30
N ILE A 78 2.27 -16.48 13.42
CA ILE A 78 2.04 -15.03 13.54
C ILE A 78 3.35 -14.26 13.39
N MET A 79 4.40 -14.68 14.11
CA MET A 79 5.71 -14.05 14.02
C MET A 79 6.29 -14.14 12.60
N ALA A 80 6.17 -15.29 11.94
CA ALA A 80 6.60 -15.48 10.56
C ALA A 80 5.84 -14.56 9.59
N ALA A 81 4.52 -14.39 9.77
CA ALA A 81 3.72 -13.48 8.96
C ALA A 81 4.13 -12.01 9.15
N ILE A 82 4.37 -11.57 10.39
CA ILE A 82 4.84 -10.23 10.72
C ILE A 82 6.21 -9.97 10.08
N MET A 83 7.17 -10.90 10.24
CA MET A 83 8.51 -10.79 9.65
C MET A 83 8.45 -10.69 8.12
N SER A 84 7.62 -11.50 7.45
CA SER A 84 7.50 -11.44 5.98
C SER A 84 7.00 -10.08 5.46
N THR A 85 6.14 -9.42 6.25
CA THR A 85 5.62 -8.08 5.92
C THR A 85 6.68 -7.02 6.20
N ALA A 86 7.35 -7.10 7.35
CA ALA A 86 8.43 -6.18 7.73
C ALA A 86 9.57 -6.21 6.70
N ASP A 87 10.02 -7.39 6.28
CA ASP A 87 11.08 -7.55 5.27
C ASP A 87 10.69 -6.90 3.94
N SER A 88 9.45 -7.14 3.50
CA SER A 88 8.94 -6.56 2.25
C SER A 88 8.89 -5.04 2.30
N LEU A 89 8.45 -4.46 3.42
CA LEU A 89 8.37 -3.00 3.59
C LEU A 89 9.76 -2.37 3.70
N LEU A 90 10.69 -2.98 4.44
CA LEU A 90 12.06 -2.52 4.56
C LEU A 90 12.76 -2.51 3.20
N LEU A 91 12.70 -3.62 2.46
CA LEU A 91 13.29 -3.72 1.13
C LEU A 91 12.68 -2.73 0.15
N GLN A 92 11.36 -2.52 0.21
CA GLN A 92 10.68 -1.56 -0.63
C GLN A 92 11.13 -0.12 -0.32
N THR A 93 11.17 0.27 0.95
CA THR A 93 11.63 1.61 1.35
C THR A 93 13.10 1.83 0.99
N GLY A 94 13.98 0.85 1.21
CA GLY A 94 15.39 0.95 0.84
C GLY A 94 15.58 1.10 -0.69
N SER A 95 14.82 0.34 -1.48
CA SER A 95 14.81 0.46 -2.94
C SER A 95 14.32 1.84 -3.40
N ILE A 96 13.20 2.33 -2.85
CA ILE A 96 12.64 3.64 -3.18
C ILE A 96 13.63 4.74 -2.81
N ALA A 97 14.16 4.73 -1.59
CA ALA A 97 15.12 5.72 -1.12
C ALA A 97 16.44 5.69 -1.94
N SER A 98 16.90 4.51 -2.37
CA SER A 98 18.10 4.42 -3.22
C SER A 98 17.90 5.04 -4.61
N ARG A 99 16.71 4.91 -5.22
CA ARG A 99 16.40 5.47 -6.53
C ARG A 99 16.03 6.95 -6.44
N ASP A 100 15.10 7.27 -5.55
CA ASP A 100 14.49 8.59 -5.48
C ASP A 100 15.37 9.62 -4.77
N LEU A 101 16.26 9.17 -3.86
CA LEU A 101 17.16 10.04 -3.12
C LEU A 101 18.60 9.93 -3.64
N TYR A 102 19.17 8.72 -3.65
CA TYR A 102 20.59 8.55 -3.98
C TYR A 102 20.87 8.69 -5.48
N GLU A 103 20.19 7.94 -6.34
CA GLU A 103 20.38 8.06 -7.79
C GLU A 103 19.97 9.46 -8.28
N ARG A 104 18.79 9.94 -7.88
CA ARG A 104 18.27 11.25 -8.32
C ARG A 104 19.13 12.45 -7.89
N PHE A 105 19.62 12.50 -6.65
CA PHE A 105 20.26 13.71 -6.09
C PHE A 105 21.76 13.58 -5.79
N ILE A 106 22.28 12.37 -5.54
CA ILE A 106 23.67 12.17 -5.12
C ILE A 106 24.53 11.68 -6.29
N ASN A 107 24.10 10.60 -6.97
CA ASN A 107 24.84 10.04 -8.09
C ASN A 107 23.90 9.53 -9.21
N PRO A 108 23.58 10.38 -10.19
CA PRO A 108 22.71 10.03 -11.32
C PRO A 108 23.22 8.92 -12.23
N ASN A 109 24.52 8.60 -12.17
CA ASN A 109 25.15 7.57 -12.98
C ASN A 109 25.53 6.33 -12.14
N ALA A 110 24.85 6.12 -11.02
CA ALA A 110 25.11 4.97 -10.15
C ALA A 110 24.87 3.65 -10.90
N SER A 111 25.83 2.72 -10.82
CA SER A 111 25.65 1.37 -11.35
C SER A 111 24.65 0.57 -10.51
N GLU A 112 24.00 -0.44 -11.10
CA GLU A 112 23.07 -1.33 -10.37
C GLU A 112 23.70 -1.94 -9.11
N LYS A 113 24.98 -2.34 -9.19
CA LYS A 113 25.71 -2.90 -8.04
C LYS A 113 25.84 -1.88 -6.90
N GLN A 114 26.11 -0.61 -7.22
CA GLN A 114 26.16 0.47 -6.24
C GLN A 114 24.79 0.74 -5.65
N MET A 115 23.73 0.77 -6.46
CA MET A 115 22.36 0.94 -5.97
C MET A 115 21.94 -0.16 -5.00
N VAL A 116 22.27 -1.42 -5.29
CA VAL A 116 21.99 -2.54 -4.38
C VAL A 116 22.75 -2.39 -3.06
N PHE A 117 24.01 -1.95 -3.10
CA PHE A 117 24.81 -1.74 -1.89
C PHE A 117 24.23 -0.60 -1.03
N VAL A 118 23.89 0.53 -1.66
CA VAL A 118 23.26 1.68 -0.99
C VAL A 118 21.90 1.30 -0.41
N SER A 119 21.07 0.58 -1.18
CA SER A 119 19.78 0.08 -0.72
C SER A 119 19.92 -0.78 0.54
N ARG A 120 20.87 -1.73 0.57
CA ARG A 120 21.15 -2.54 1.77
C ARG A 120 21.59 -1.70 2.97
N GLY A 121 22.42 -0.68 2.75
CA GLY A 121 22.83 0.27 3.79
C GLY A 121 21.65 1.08 4.35
N LEU A 122 20.76 1.56 3.48
CA LEU A 122 19.54 2.27 3.86
C LEU A 122 18.57 1.36 4.62
N VAL A 123 18.39 0.11 4.19
CA VAL A 123 17.60 -0.89 4.92
C VAL A 123 18.12 -1.07 6.34
N LEU A 124 19.44 -1.25 6.50
CA LEU A 124 20.06 -1.39 7.82
C LEU A 124 19.83 -0.14 8.69
N ALA A 125 20.00 1.05 8.12
CA ALA A 125 19.77 2.31 8.83
C ALA A 125 18.32 2.45 9.31
N ILE A 126 17.35 2.16 8.43
CA ILE A 126 15.92 2.20 8.77
C ILE A 126 15.58 1.15 9.83
N ALA A 127 16.14 -0.05 9.75
CA ALA A 127 15.95 -1.10 10.74
C ALA A 127 16.49 -0.69 12.12
N VAL A 128 17.66 -0.05 12.18
CA VAL A 128 18.23 0.47 13.43
C VAL A 128 17.36 1.59 14.01
N ILE A 129 16.85 2.50 13.18
CA ILE A 129 15.92 3.56 13.62
C ILE A 129 14.63 2.94 14.16
N GLY A 130 14.05 1.97 13.46
CA GLY A 130 12.84 1.26 13.91
C GLY A 130 13.06 0.54 15.24
N TYR A 131 14.22 -0.12 15.40
CA TYR A 131 14.61 -0.74 16.66
C TYR A 131 14.75 0.30 17.79
N ALA A 132 15.41 1.43 17.53
CA ALA A 132 15.54 2.50 18.51
C ALA A 132 14.18 3.09 18.93
N VAL A 133 13.24 3.26 17.98
CA VAL A 133 11.87 3.71 18.29
C VAL A 133 11.13 2.67 19.13
N ALA A 134 11.30 1.37 18.83
CA ALA A 134 10.69 0.29 19.60
C ALA A 134 11.16 0.26 21.07
N LEU A 135 12.40 0.67 21.35
CA LEU A 135 12.92 0.77 22.73
C LEU A 135 12.27 1.87 23.57
N VAL A 136 11.58 2.84 22.95
CA VAL A 136 10.91 3.95 23.65
C VAL A 136 9.45 3.60 24.00
N GLU A 137 9.04 2.35 23.80
CA GLU A 137 7.66 1.86 24.08
C GLU A 137 6.60 2.83 23.54
N PRO A 138 6.53 3.02 22.21
CA PRO A 138 5.58 3.95 21.63
C PRO A 138 4.13 3.50 21.92
N PRO A 139 3.14 4.41 21.78
CA PRO A 139 1.74 4.03 21.87
C PRO A 139 1.42 2.86 20.93
N SER A 140 0.32 2.14 21.18
CA SER A 140 -0.03 0.89 20.49
C SER A 140 0.33 0.90 18.99
N VAL A 141 0.87 -0.22 18.49
CA VAL A 141 1.24 -0.37 17.08
C VAL A 141 0.07 0.01 16.18
N PHE A 142 -1.16 -0.33 16.57
CA PHE A 142 -2.38 0.08 15.87
C PHE A 142 -2.52 1.60 15.73
N SER A 143 -2.31 2.37 16.81
CA SER A 143 -2.37 3.84 16.80
C SER A 143 -1.32 4.43 15.86
N ILE A 144 -0.08 3.92 15.88
CA ILE A 144 1.00 4.40 15.01
C ILE A 144 0.63 4.16 13.53
N VAL A 145 0.09 2.98 13.21
CA VAL A 145 -0.31 2.64 11.84
C VAL A 145 -1.47 3.51 11.36
N ILE A 146 -2.49 3.76 12.20
CA ILE A 146 -3.59 4.67 11.88
C ILE A 146 -3.06 6.07 11.65
N PHE A 147 -2.19 6.57 12.52
CA PHE A 147 -1.61 7.89 12.38
C PHE A 147 -0.83 8.04 11.07
N ALA A 148 0.11 7.13 10.80
CA ALA A 148 0.92 7.14 9.58
C ALA A 148 0.03 7.05 8.33
N THR A 149 -0.98 6.18 8.35
CA THR A 149 -1.93 6.03 7.24
C THR A 149 -2.82 7.26 7.07
N SER A 150 -3.20 7.94 8.16
CA SER A 150 -4.01 9.16 8.13
C SER A 150 -3.25 10.32 7.52
N VAL A 151 -1.97 10.49 7.89
CA VAL A 151 -1.09 11.53 7.32
C VAL A 151 -0.81 11.23 5.84
N LEU A 152 -0.50 9.98 5.49
CA LEU A 152 -0.24 9.60 4.09
C LEU A 152 -1.50 9.75 3.23
N GLY A 153 -2.64 9.27 3.74
CA GLY A 153 -3.93 9.37 3.08
C GLY A 153 -4.37 10.80 2.85
N SER A 154 -4.25 11.67 3.85
CA SER A 154 -4.59 13.09 3.72
C SER A 154 -3.67 13.85 2.76
N ALA A 155 -2.38 13.50 2.70
CA ALA A 155 -1.44 14.17 1.80
C ALA A 155 -1.66 13.78 0.33
N PHE A 156 -1.76 12.48 0.06
CA PHE A 156 -1.67 11.96 -1.31
C PHE A 156 -3.03 11.74 -1.97
N LEU A 157 -4.09 11.43 -1.21
CA LEU A 157 -5.37 11.03 -1.79
C LEU A 157 -5.94 12.11 -2.72
N PRO A 158 -6.05 13.39 -2.35
CA PRO A 158 -6.65 14.39 -3.24
C PRO A 158 -5.77 14.72 -4.44
N ALA A 159 -4.46 14.77 -4.24
CA ALA A 159 -3.50 15.00 -5.33
C ALA A 159 -3.58 13.89 -6.39
N TYR A 160 -3.60 12.61 -5.99
CA TYR A 160 -3.73 11.49 -6.93
C TYR A 160 -5.08 11.45 -7.64
N VAL A 161 -6.18 11.65 -6.90
CA VAL A 161 -7.54 11.65 -7.47
C VAL A 161 -7.66 12.79 -8.48
N CYS A 162 -7.27 14.01 -8.12
CA CYS A 162 -7.31 15.13 -9.04
C CYS A 162 -6.37 14.96 -10.24
N ALA A 163 -5.19 14.35 -10.08
CA ALA A 163 -4.26 14.13 -11.19
C ALA A 163 -4.83 13.24 -12.30
N VAL A 164 -5.72 12.28 -11.97
CA VAL A 164 -6.31 11.35 -12.94
C VAL A 164 -7.62 11.90 -13.53
N TRP A 165 -8.46 12.51 -12.70
CA TRP A 165 -9.82 12.88 -13.11
C TRP A 165 -10.04 14.37 -13.36
N TRP A 166 -9.09 15.24 -13.02
CA TRP A 166 -9.25 16.68 -13.14
C TRP A 166 -8.22 17.32 -14.08
N SER A 167 -8.69 17.77 -15.26
CA SER A 167 -7.85 18.37 -16.31
C SER A 167 -7.14 19.67 -15.92
N ARG A 168 -7.52 20.24 -14.77
CA ARG A 168 -6.94 21.49 -14.24
C ARG A 168 -5.96 21.28 -13.08
N ALA A 169 -5.66 20.03 -12.71
CA ALA A 169 -4.71 19.69 -11.66
C ALA A 169 -3.27 20.04 -12.05
N ASN A 170 -2.69 21.09 -11.44
CA ASN A 170 -1.33 21.53 -11.73
C ASN A 170 -0.32 21.16 -10.63
N THR A 171 0.98 21.23 -10.96
CA THR A 171 2.06 20.86 -10.04
C THR A 171 2.07 21.69 -8.75
N PRO A 172 1.92 23.03 -8.78
CA PRO A 172 1.90 23.83 -7.55
C PRO A 172 0.71 23.51 -6.65
N GLY A 173 -0.47 23.28 -7.22
CA GLY A 173 -1.66 22.86 -6.48
C GLY A 173 -1.50 21.49 -5.83
N ALA A 174 -0.90 20.53 -6.55
CA ALA A 174 -0.60 19.20 -6.02
C ALA A 174 0.40 19.26 -4.85
N LEU A 175 1.49 20.02 -4.99
CA LEU A 175 2.48 20.19 -3.92
C LEU A 175 1.88 20.87 -2.69
N ALA A 176 1.12 21.96 -2.88
CA ALA A 176 0.45 22.66 -1.78
C ALA A 176 -0.57 21.75 -1.07
N SER A 177 -1.34 20.97 -1.83
CA SER A 177 -2.30 19.99 -1.29
C SER A 177 -1.61 18.93 -0.42
N ILE A 178 -0.49 18.36 -0.89
CA ILE A 178 0.31 17.38 -0.14
C ILE A 178 0.82 17.96 1.17
N VAL A 179 1.44 19.16 1.13
CA VAL A 179 2.01 19.79 2.32
C VAL A 179 0.93 20.17 3.32
N VAL A 180 -0.17 20.77 2.87
CA VAL A 180 -1.29 21.17 3.75
C VAL A 180 -1.98 19.95 4.33
N GLY A 181 -2.28 18.93 3.54
CA GLY A 181 -2.92 17.70 4.02
C GLY A 181 -2.13 16.99 5.10
N ALA A 182 -0.83 16.79 4.85
CA ALA A 182 0.08 16.16 5.81
C ALA A 182 0.19 16.99 7.10
N SER A 183 0.36 18.31 6.97
CA SER A 183 0.50 19.21 8.13
C SER A 183 -0.77 19.26 8.95
N VAL A 184 -1.94 19.39 8.31
CA VAL A 184 -3.23 19.43 9.01
C VAL A 184 -3.46 18.12 9.75
N ALA A 185 -3.28 16.96 9.12
CA ALA A 185 -3.46 15.68 9.81
C ALA A 185 -2.48 15.49 10.97
N PHE A 186 -1.22 15.89 10.81
CA PHE A 186 -0.20 15.84 11.86
C PHE A 186 -0.57 16.72 13.06
N PHE A 187 -0.85 18.01 12.82
CA PHE A 187 -1.21 18.94 13.88
C PHE A 187 -2.56 18.62 14.51
N TRP A 188 -3.50 18.04 13.77
CA TRP A 188 -4.81 17.65 14.31
C TRP A 188 -4.68 16.55 15.37
N GLU A 189 -3.82 15.56 15.11
CA GLU A 189 -3.49 14.51 16.08
C GLU A 189 -2.69 15.09 17.25
N TYR A 190 -1.61 15.83 16.95
CA TYR A 190 -0.70 16.33 17.97
C TYR A 190 -1.34 17.36 18.92
N ALA A 191 -2.26 18.19 18.42
CA ALA A 191 -2.97 19.17 19.24
C ALA A 191 -4.15 18.58 20.02
N GLY A 192 -4.38 17.26 19.96
CA GLY A 192 -5.49 16.60 20.67
C GLY A 192 -6.87 17.02 20.15
N MET A 193 -6.96 17.57 18.93
CA MET A 193 -8.25 18.03 18.39
C MET A 193 -9.23 16.88 18.15
N VAL A 194 -8.74 15.64 18.10
CA VAL A 194 -9.57 14.43 18.03
C VAL A 194 -10.52 14.35 19.23
N GLU A 195 -10.06 14.64 20.44
CA GLU A 195 -10.87 14.56 21.66
C GLU A 195 -11.98 15.61 21.67
N SER A 196 -11.67 16.83 21.20
CA SER A 196 -12.61 17.95 21.17
C SER A 196 -13.62 17.89 20.01
N THR A 197 -13.23 17.35 18.86
CA THR A 197 -14.04 17.42 17.63
C THR A 197 -14.67 16.09 17.23
N GLN A 198 -14.20 14.97 17.80
CA GLN A 198 -14.57 13.60 17.41
C GLN A 198 -14.37 13.33 15.90
N MET A 199 -13.60 14.19 15.21
CA MET A 199 -13.28 14.05 13.80
C MET A 199 -11.95 13.34 13.64
N ALA A 200 -11.95 12.31 12.79
CA ALA A 200 -10.73 11.60 12.44
C ALA A 200 -9.73 12.55 11.74
N PRO A 201 -8.43 12.52 12.11
CA PRO A 201 -7.39 13.35 11.49
C PRO A 201 -7.31 13.17 9.98
N MET A 202 -7.58 11.95 9.49
CA MET A 202 -7.62 11.67 8.06
C MET A 202 -8.71 12.48 7.35
N LEU A 203 -9.91 12.61 7.94
CA LEU A 203 -11.02 13.31 7.30
C LEU A 203 -10.71 14.80 7.18
N THR A 204 -10.25 15.43 8.26
CA THR A 204 -9.91 16.86 8.26
C THR A 204 -8.70 17.17 7.37
N GLY A 205 -7.72 16.27 7.35
CA GLY A 205 -6.59 16.32 6.42
C GLY A 205 -7.00 16.19 4.95
N VAL A 206 -7.90 15.27 4.61
CA VAL A 206 -8.40 15.08 3.23
C VAL A 206 -9.25 16.26 2.77
N VAL A 207 -10.11 16.81 3.63
CA VAL A 207 -10.94 17.97 3.29
C VAL A 207 -10.06 19.20 3.04
N SER A 208 -9.12 19.49 3.95
CA SER A 208 -8.22 20.64 3.82
C SER A 208 -7.34 20.55 2.57
N SER A 209 -6.70 19.41 2.33
CA SER A 209 -5.89 19.18 1.12
C SER A 209 -6.68 19.19 -0.17
N SER A 210 -7.94 18.72 -0.16
CA SER A 210 -8.84 18.86 -1.31
C SER A 210 -9.15 20.33 -1.60
N VAL A 211 -9.50 21.11 -0.58
CA VAL A 211 -9.75 22.56 -0.73
C VAL A 211 -8.51 23.27 -1.24
N THR A 212 -7.34 23.00 -0.68
CA THR A 212 -6.06 23.56 -1.14
C THR A 212 -5.77 23.18 -2.59
N MET A 213 -6.03 21.92 -2.97
CA MET A 213 -5.85 21.46 -4.35
C MET A 213 -6.70 22.29 -5.31
N PHE A 214 -7.98 22.50 -5.02
CA PHE A 214 -8.86 23.29 -5.88
C PHE A 214 -8.45 24.77 -5.93
N VAL A 215 -8.23 25.39 -4.78
CA VAL A 215 -7.93 26.83 -4.68
C VAL A 215 -6.59 27.16 -5.34
N VAL A 216 -5.52 26.45 -4.97
CA VAL A 216 -4.16 26.72 -5.49
C VAL A 216 -4.06 26.33 -6.95
N SER A 217 -4.70 25.24 -7.38
CA SER A 217 -4.70 24.88 -8.81
C SER A 217 -5.38 25.97 -9.63
N LEU A 218 -6.57 26.42 -9.25
CA LEU A 218 -7.30 27.47 -9.98
C LEU A 218 -6.57 28.82 -9.96
N ALA A 219 -5.96 29.19 -8.83
CA ALA A 219 -5.19 30.43 -8.71
C ALA A 219 -3.92 30.40 -9.58
N THR A 220 -3.26 29.24 -9.67
CA THR A 220 -1.96 29.09 -10.34
C THR A 220 -2.08 28.66 -11.80
N GLN A 221 -3.29 28.42 -12.31
CA GLN A 221 -3.54 28.02 -13.71
C GLN A 221 -2.91 28.96 -14.75
N LYS A 222 -2.82 30.26 -14.45
CA LYS A 222 -2.20 31.25 -15.35
C LYS A 222 -0.67 31.19 -15.36
N ILE A 223 -0.05 30.71 -14.29
CA ILE A 223 1.41 30.72 -14.07
C ILE A 223 2.01 29.35 -14.39
N SER A 224 1.31 28.28 -14.05
CA SER A 224 1.73 26.89 -14.30
C SER A 224 0.54 26.10 -14.84
N PRO A 225 0.24 26.22 -16.14
CA PRO A 225 -0.81 25.43 -16.77
C PRO A 225 -0.41 23.96 -16.83
N VAL A 226 -1.41 23.08 -16.85
CA VAL A 226 -1.20 21.64 -17.05
C VAL A 226 -0.61 21.42 -18.45
N PRO A 227 0.53 20.73 -18.58
CA PRO A 227 1.15 20.47 -19.87
C PRO A 227 0.19 19.84 -20.89
N ALA A 228 0.28 20.26 -22.16
CA ALA A 228 -0.63 19.82 -23.23
C ALA A 228 -0.65 18.29 -23.38
N TYR A 229 0.51 17.62 -23.28
CA TYR A 229 0.59 16.16 -23.40
C TYR A 229 -0.23 15.41 -22.33
N ILE A 230 -0.39 15.97 -21.12
CA ILE A 230 -1.22 15.36 -20.06
C ILE A 230 -2.70 15.53 -20.41
N GLN A 231 -3.08 16.70 -20.90
CA GLN A 231 -4.46 16.97 -21.31
C GLN A 231 -4.86 16.07 -22.49
N ASP A 232 -3.97 15.90 -23.46
CA ASP A 232 -4.16 15.00 -24.60
C ASP A 232 -4.30 13.55 -24.14
N ALA A 233 -3.44 13.10 -23.21
CA ALA A 233 -3.55 11.76 -22.62
C ALA A 233 -4.89 11.55 -21.88
N MET A 234 -5.35 12.55 -21.13
CA MET A 234 -6.66 12.51 -20.46
C MET A 234 -7.83 12.45 -21.46
N GLN A 235 -7.73 13.17 -22.58
CA GLN A 235 -8.73 13.10 -23.65
C GLN A 235 -8.76 11.73 -24.31
N VAL A 236 -7.60 11.13 -24.59
CA VAL A 236 -7.49 9.76 -25.10
C VAL A 236 -8.11 8.75 -24.13
N THR A 237 -7.86 8.89 -22.82
CA THR A 237 -8.50 7.98 -21.85
C THR A 237 -10.02 8.12 -21.80
N THR A 238 -10.57 9.28 -22.15
CA THR A 238 -12.02 9.49 -22.23
C THR A 238 -12.63 8.81 -23.46
N THR A 239 -11.86 8.66 -24.55
CA THR A 239 -12.31 8.01 -25.78
C THR A 239 -12.09 6.49 -25.78
N VAL A 240 -11.25 5.96 -24.89
CA VAL A 240 -11.08 4.52 -24.68
C VAL A 240 -12.32 3.97 -23.94
N GLY A 241 -13.26 3.41 -24.70
CA GLY A 241 -14.39 2.66 -24.16
C GLY A 241 -13.98 1.36 -23.45
N PRO A 242 -14.90 0.68 -22.73
CA PRO A 242 -14.61 -0.60 -22.11
C PRO A 242 -14.14 -1.61 -23.15
N ILE A 243 -13.09 -2.37 -22.81
CA ILE A 243 -12.49 -3.38 -23.70
C ILE A 243 -13.60 -4.23 -24.34
N PRO A 244 -13.71 -4.27 -25.68
CA PRO A 244 -14.79 -4.99 -26.36
C PRO A 244 -14.83 -6.45 -25.91
N LYS A 245 -16.03 -6.98 -25.64
CA LYS A 245 -16.20 -8.36 -25.14
C LYS A 245 -15.44 -9.41 -25.96
N ARG A 246 -15.27 -9.18 -27.28
CA ARG A 246 -14.50 -10.04 -28.20
C ARG A 246 -13.03 -10.24 -27.78
N PHE A 247 -12.39 -9.24 -27.19
CA PHE A 247 -11.02 -9.37 -26.66
C PHE A 247 -10.97 -10.09 -25.31
N LEU A 248 -12.05 -10.04 -24.53
CA LEU A 248 -12.19 -10.85 -23.32
C LEU A 248 -12.41 -12.33 -23.65
N THR A 249 -13.13 -12.63 -24.74
CA THR A 249 -13.36 -14.01 -25.22
C THR A 249 -12.15 -14.61 -25.95
N ALA A 250 -11.37 -13.79 -26.68
CA ALA A 250 -10.20 -14.25 -27.42
C ALA A 250 -9.05 -14.75 -26.52
N THR A 251 -9.09 -14.47 -25.22
CA THR A 251 -8.05 -14.89 -24.27
C THR A 251 -8.29 -16.30 -23.69
N GLU A 252 -9.42 -16.95 -23.98
CA GLU A 252 -9.77 -18.28 -23.45
C GLU A 252 -9.41 -19.47 -24.35
N PHE A 253 -8.78 -19.28 -25.52
CA PHE A 253 -8.54 -20.40 -26.46
C PHE A 253 -7.12 -20.56 -27.02
N GLY A 254 -6.18 -19.66 -26.71
CA GLY A 254 -4.80 -19.75 -27.21
C GLY A 254 -3.83 -20.49 -26.28
N LEU A 255 -3.95 -20.27 -24.96
CA LEU A 255 -3.01 -20.81 -23.98
C LEU A 255 -3.25 -22.30 -23.68
N THR A 256 -4.41 -22.87 -23.98
CA THR A 256 -4.70 -24.29 -23.76
C THR A 256 -4.10 -25.19 -24.84
N GLN A 257 -3.96 -24.74 -26.10
CA GLN A 257 -3.30 -25.53 -27.12
C GLN A 257 -1.77 -25.52 -26.98
N GLU A 258 -1.17 -24.37 -26.69
CA GLU A 258 0.28 -24.29 -26.44
C GLU A 258 0.68 -24.94 -25.11
N ALA A 259 -0.09 -24.76 -24.03
CA ALA A 259 0.17 -25.45 -22.77
C ALA A 259 -0.07 -26.96 -22.87
N SER A 260 -1.07 -27.43 -23.64
CA SER A 260 -1.28 -28.87 -23.90
C SER A 260 -0.19 -29.45 -24.80
N ALA A 261 0.35 -28.69 -25.75
CA ALA A 261 1.48 -29.09 -26.57
C ALA A 261 2.77 -29.20 -25.75
N ILE A 262 2.97 -28.27 -24.79
CA ILE A 262 4.10 -28.30 -23.86
C ILE A 262 3.96 -29.45 -22.84
N ASP A 263 2.76 -29.72 -22.33
CA ASP A 263 2.49 -30.87 -21.45
C ASP A 263 2.68 -32.22 -22.17
N LYS A 264 2.26 -32.33 -23.44
CA LYS A 264 2.59 -33.49 -24.29
C LYS A 264 4.08 -33.61 -24.62
N ALA A 265 4.78 -32.50 -24.76
CA ALA A 265 6.23 -32.49 -25.01
C ALA A 265 7.03 -32.83 -23.75
N LEU A 266 6.49 -32.55 -22.55
CA LEU A 266 7.12 -32.82 -21.26
C LEU A 266 6.68 -34.16 -20.63
N GLY A 267 5.51 -34.70 -21.01
CA GLY A 267 4.90 -35.91 -20.46
C GLY A 267 5.45 -37.26 -20.94
N GLY A 268 6.64 -37.29 -21.56
CA GLY A 268 7.27 -38.51 -22.08
C GLY A 268 8.45 -39.08 -21.29
N ARG A 269 8.78 -38.54 -20.11
CA ARG A 269 10.04 -38.90 -19.39
C ARG A 269 9.94 -39.02 -17.86
N ALA A 270 8.82 -39.49 -17.30
CA ALA A 270 8.75 -39.70 -15.85
C ALA A 270 7.94 -40.93 -15.38
N HIS A 271 7.94 -42.02 -16.16
CA HIS A 271 7.55 -43.35 -15.68
C HIS A 271 8.32 -44.42 -16.47
N ASP A 272 9.54 -44.71 -16.02
CA ASP A 272 10.23 -46.00 -16.09
C ASP A 272 11.68 -45.80 -15.62
N GLY A 273 11.95 -46.16 -14.37
CA GLY A 273 13.25 -46.02 -13.69
C GLY A 273 13.09 -45.77 -12.20
#